data_AF-A0A6B3USG9-F1
#
_entry.id   AF-A0A6B3USG9-F1
#
_cell.length_a   1.000
_cell.length_b   1.000
_cell.length_c   1.000
_cell.angle_alpha   90.00
_cell.angle_beta   90.00
_cell.angle_gamma   90.00
#
_symmetry.space_group_name_H-M   'P 1'
#
loop_
_entity.id
_entity.type
_entity.pdbx_description
1 polymer ?
#
loop_
_entity_poly.entity_id
_entity_poly.type
_entity_poly.pdbx_seq_one_letter_code
_entity_poly.pdbx_strand_id
1 'polypeptide(L)'
;TLTAAITMTLAKSGGATAKKYDEIDAAPEEKARGITINTAHVEYETANRHYAHVDCPGHADYVKNMITGAAQMDGAILVVSAADGPMPQTREHILLARQVGVPALVVFMNKVDMVDDEELLDLVEMEVRELLSSYDFPGDDIPIVKGSALAAVENRDAGIGEEKILALMAEV
;
A
#
# COMPACT_ATOMS: atom_id res chain seq x y z
N THR A 1 8.01 2.73 0.29
CA THR A 1 7.86 3.34 1.65
C THR A 1 6.89 2.59 2.55
N LEU A 2 5.66 2.27 2.12
CA LEU A 2 4.69 1.58 2.98
C LEU A 2 5.17 0.21 3.47
N THR A 3 5.76 -0.60 2.59
CA THR A 3 6.33 -1.91 2.92
C THR A 3 7.38 -1.83 4.04
N ALA A 4 8.24 -0.80 4.01
CA ALA A 4 9.20 -0.52 5.06
C ALA A 4 8.50 -0.11 6.37
N ALA A 5 7.48 0.75 6.30
CA ALA A 5 6.70 1.17 7.47
C ALA A 5 6.03 -0.02 8.17
N ILE A 6 5.45 -0.95 7.41
CA ILE A 6 4.82 -2.18 7.93
C ILE A 6 5.85 -3.04 8.66
N THR A 7 6.96 -3.38 8.00
CA THR A 7 7.98 -4.25 8.62
C THR A 7 8.62 -3.61 9.86
N MET A 8 8.90 -2.30 9.83
CA MET A 8 9.45 -1.59 10.98
C MET A 8 8.46 -1.54 12.15
N THR A 9 7.17 -1.33 11.87
CA THR A 9 6.13 -1.28 12.89
C THR A 9 5.92 -2.66 13.52
N LEU A 10 5.75 -3.71 12.72
CA LEU A 10 5.53 -5.08 13.20
C LEU A 10 6.76 -5.68 13.88
N ALA A 11 7.97 -5.22 13.53
CA ALA A 11 9.19 -5.64 14.23
C ALA A 11 9.23 -5.18 15.68
N LYS A 12 8.58 -4.07 16.05
CA LYS A 12 8.49 -3.60 17.45
C LYS A 12 7.70 -4.57 18.32
N SER A 13 6.69 -5.24 17.76
CA SER A 13 5.89 -6.27 18.44
C SER A 13 6.45 -7.68 18.27
N GLY A 14 7.62 -7.84 17.62
CA GLY A 14 8.25 -9.14 17.37
C GLY A 14 7.69 -9.91 16.18
N GLY A 15 6.74 -9.33 15.42
CA GLY A 15 6.07 -9.97 14.29
C GLY A 15 6.74 -9.72 12.94
N ALA A 16 7.94 -9.16 12.90
CA ALA A 16 8.71 -9.03 11.67
C ALA A 16 10.20 -8.86 11.97
N THR A 17 11.04 -9.19 10.99
CA THR A 17 12.41 -8.65 10.97
C THR A 17 12.35 -7.30 10.26
N ALA A 18 12.72 -6.22 10.95
CA ALA A 18 12.74 -4.88 10.36
C ALA A 18 13.64 -4.86 9.12
N LYS A 19 13.06 -4.58 7.94
CA LYS A 19 13.81 -4.34 6.71
C LYS A 19 13.79 -2.85 6.40
N LYS A 20 14.96 -2.28 6.12
CA LYS A 20 15.06 -0.88 5.71
C LYS A 20 14.60 -0.72 4.27
N TYR A 21 14.20 0.50 3.90
CA TYR A 21 13.85 0.86 2.52
C TYR A 21 14.91 0.40 1.50
N ASP A 22 16.19 0.62 1.82
CA ASP A 22 17.35 0.24 1.00
C ASP A 22 17.58 -1.27 0.85
N GLU A 23 16.92 -2.09 1.68
CA GLU A 23 16.98 -3.56 1.65
C GLU A 23 15.79 -4.16 0.90
N ILE A 24 14.73 -3.38 0.68
CA ILE A 24 13.57 -3.75 -0.14
C ILE A 24 13.89 -3.44 -1.61
N ASP A 25 14.34 -2.21 -1.90
CA ASP A 25 14.84 -1.80 -3.23
C ASP A 25 16.33 -2.16 -3.37
N ALA A 26 16.63 -3.46 -3.35
CA ALA A 26 18.00 -3.96 -3.26
C ALA A 26 18.77 -3.95 -4.60
N ALA A 27 18.08 -3.91 -5.75
CA ALA A 27 18.76 -4.00 -7.04
C ALA A 27 19.50 -2.68 -7.37
N PRO A 28 20.73 -2.74 -7.93
CA PRO A 28 21.49 -1.55 -8.30
C PRO A 28 20.74 -0.61 -9.27
N GLU A 29 19.89 -1.19 -10.12
CA GLU A 29 19.06 -0.46 -11.09
C GLU A 29 17.86 0.24 -10.43
N GLU A 30 17.31 -0.31 -9.34
CA GLU A 30 16.21 0.28 -8.57
C GLU A 30 16.71 1.49 -7.79
N LYS A 31 17.86 1.36 -7.11
CA LYS A 31 18.49 2.48 -6.37
C LYS A 31 18.86 3.65 -7.28
N ALA A 32 19.27 3.38 -8.51
CA ALA A 32 19.63 4.42 -9.47
C ALA A 32 18.42 5.17 -10.03
N ARG A 33 17.23 4.56 -10.05
CA ARG A 33 16.01 5.14 -10.64
C ARG A 33 14.96 5.57 -9.62
N GLY A 34 15.08 5.15 -8.36
CA GLY A 34 14.10 5.46 -7.30
C GLY A 34 12.72 4.83 -7.54
N ILE A 35 12.66 3.75 -8.32
CA ILE A 35 11.45 2.98 -8.60
C ILE A 35 11.74 1.48 -8.40
N THR A 36 10.77 0.74 -7.88
CA THR A 36 10.83 -0.73 -7.77
C THR A 36 10.75 -1.34 -9.18
N ILE A 37 11.56 -2.38 -9.45
CA ILE A 37 11.70 -3.02 -10.77
C ILE A 37 11.45 -4.53 -10.66
N ASN A 38 12.03 -5.16 -9.64
CA ASN A 38 11.85 -6.57 -9.30
C ASN A 38 10.82 -6.72 -8.16
N THR A 39 10.06 -7.80 -8.18
CA THR A 39 9.14 -8.13 -7.09
C THR A 39 9.94 -8.46 -5.83
N ALA A 40 9.84 -7.60 -4.81
CA ALA A 40 10.44 -7.86 -3.51
C ALA A 40 9.46 -8.71 -2.67
N HIS A 41 9.95 -9.86 -2.19
CA HIS A 41 9.22 -10.68 -1.23
C HIS A 41 9.61 -10.30 0.18
N VAL A 42 8.63 -9.88 0.97
CA VAL A 42 8.81 -9.49 2.37
C VAL A 42 7.82 -10.28 3.20
N GLU A 43 8.31 -10.89 4.27
CA GLU A 43 7.47 -11.64 5.20
C GLU A 43 7.30 -10.83 6.50
N TYR A 44 6.06 -10.81 7.00
CA TYR A 44 5.71 -10.24 8.28
C TYR A 44 4.45 -10.92 8.81
N GLU A 45 4.23 -10.87 10.12
CA GLU A 45 3.07 -11.45 10.79
C GLU A 45 2.39 -10.42 11.69
N THR A 46 1.06 -10.54 11.77
CA THR A 46 0.25 -9.92 12.81
C THR A 46 -0.11 -11.00 13.84
N ALA A 47 -0.78 -10.62 14.93
CA ALA A 47 -1.26 -11.59 15.91
C ALA A 47 -2.18 -12.68 15.32
N ASN A 48 -2.81 -12.41 14.17
CA ASN A 48 -3.84 -13.27 13.58
C ASN A 48 -3.36 -14.05 12.35
N ARG A 49 -2.35 -13.55 11.62
CA ARG A 49 -1.99 -14.05 10.28
C ARG A 49 -0.51 -13.84 9.98
N HIS A 50 0.05 -14.73 9.15
CA HIS A 50 1.37 -14.58 8.54
C HIS A 50 1.19 -14.17 7.07
N TYR A 51 1.94 -13.17 6.62
CA TYR A 51 1.80 -12.59 5.28
C TYR A 51 3.10 -12.75 4.50
N ALA A 52 2.96 -13.16 3.24
CA ALA A 52 3.99 -13.01 2.22
C ALA A 52 3.60 -11.82 1.34
N HIS A 53 4.24 -10.68 1.57
CA HIS A 53 4.00 -9.46 0.82
C HIS A 53 4.86 -9.44 -0.45
N VAL A 54 4.21 -9.18 -1.59
CA VAL A 54 4.88 -9.00 -2.88
C VAL A 54 4.76 -7.54 -3.27
N ASP A 55 5.87 -6.80 -3.22
CA ASP A 55 5.90 -5.41 -3.64
C ASP A 55 5.92 -5.36 -5.18
N CYS A 56 4.82 -4.92 -5.77
CA CYS A 56 4.63 -4.89 -7.23
C CYS A 56 4.99 -3.51 -7.79
N PRO A 57 5.84 -3.43 -8.82
CA PRO A 57 6.22 -2.17 -9.44
C PRO A 57 5.02 -1.51 -10.15
N GLY A 58 4.77 -0.23 -9.85
CA GLY A 58 3.61 0.50 -10.39
C GLY A 58 3.82 1.18 -11.74
N HIS A 59 4.98 1.00 -12.37
CA HIS A 59 5.28 1.58 -13.69
C HIS A 59 4.67 0.70 -14.80
N ALA A 60 4.11 1.33 -15.84
CA ALA A 60 3.43 0.66 -16.95
C ALA A 60 4.25 -0.48 -17.61
N ASP A 61 5.57 -0.32 -17.62
CA ASP A 61 6.52 -1.30 -18.18
C ASP A 61 6.60 -2.62 -17.39
N TYR A 62 6.18 -2.64 -16.13
CA TYR A 62 6.29 -3.80 -15.23
C TYR A 62 4.94 -4.40 -14.82
N VAL A 63 3.86 -3.99 -15.47
CA VAL A 63 2.50 -4.57 -15.34
C VAL A 63 2.50 -6.09 -15.55
N LYS A 64 3.40 -6.62 -16.39
CA LYS A 64 3.54 -8.07 -16.62
C LYS A 64 3.93 -8.84 -15.36
N ASN A 65 4.77 -8.26 -14.51
CA ASN A 65 5.19 -8.89 -13.25
C ASN A 65 4.04 -8.87 -12.23
N MET A 66 3.21 -7.82 -12.26
CA MET A 66 1.98 -7.74 -11.47
C MET A 66 0.98 -8.82 -11.89
N ILE A 67 0.78 -9.08 -13.20
CA ILE A 67 -0.15 -10.12 -13.68
C ILE A 67 0.21 -11.52 -13.14
N THR A 68 1.50 -11.90 -13.17
CA THR A 68 1.93 -13.21 -12.66
C THR A 68 1.86 -13.32 -11.14
N GLY A 69 2.11 -12.23 -10.41
CA GLY A 69 2.03 -12.20 -8.95
C GLY A 69 0.59 -12.15 -8.42
N ALA A 70 -0.27 -11.35 -9.06
CA ALA A 70 -1.63 -11.08 -8.59
C ALA A 70 -2.57 -12.28 -8.71
N ALA A 71 -2.30 -13.22 -9.63
CA ALA A 71 -3.05 -14.48 -9.71
C ALA A 71 -2.92 -15.36 -8.44
N GLN A 72 -1.92 -15.10 -7.59
CA GLN A 72 -1.68 -15.82 -6.34
C GLN A 72 -2.03 -14.97 -5.10
N MET A 73 -2.57 -13.76 -5.28
CA MET A 73 -2.83 -12.85 -4.17
C MET A 73 -4.20 -13.11 -3.55
N ASP A 74 -4.20 -13.42 -2.25
CA ASP A 74 -5.42 -13.50 -1.43
C ASP A 74 -5.99 -12.11 -1.10
N GLY A 75 -5.22 -11.04 -1.30
CA GLY A 75 -5.66 -9.68 -1.11
C GLY A 75 -4.63 -8.66 -1.58
N ALA A 76 -5.05 -7.40 -1.75
CA ALA A 76 -4.17 -6.31 -2.18
C ALA A 76 -4.31 -5.06 -1.30
N ILE A 77 -3.20 -4.37 -1.08
CA ILE A 77 -3.18 -3.04 -0.45
C ILE A 77 -3.00 -1.99 -1.55
N LEU A 78 -4.05 -1.22 -1.83
CA LEU A 78 -4.00 -0.11 -2.79
C LEU A 78 -3.48 1.14 -2.09
N VAL A 79 -2.32 1.64 -2.51
CA VAL A 79 -1.75 2.88 -1.97
C VAL A 79 -2.14 4.06 -2.86
N VAL A 80 -2.81 5.05 -2.26
CA VAL A 80 -3.19 6.31 -2.92
C VAL A 80 -2.58 7.48 -2.17
N SER A 81 -2.05 8.48 -2.88
CA SER A 81 -1.51 9.68 -2.25
C SER A 81 -2.65 10.65 -1.93
N ALA A 82 -2.78 11.07 -0.68
CA ALA A 82 -3.74 12.09 -0.26
C ALA A 82 -3.53 13.43 -0.99
N ALA A 83 -2.28 13.77 -1.32
CA ALA A 83 -1.94 15.01 -1.99
C ALA A 83 -2.21 14.98 -3.51
N ASP A 84 -2.13 13.79 -4.12
CA ASP A 84 -2.20 13.64 -5.58
C ASP A 84 -3.55 13.05 -6.06
N GLY A 85 -4.29 12.39 -5.17
CA GLY A 85 -5.52 11.68 -5.50
C GLY A 85 -5.31 10.43 -6.39
N PRO A 86 -6.39 9.89 -6.97
CA PRO A 86 -6.32 8.72 -7.85
C PRO A 86 -5.74 9.08 -9.23
N MET A 87 -4.55 8.56 -9.50
CA MET A 87 -3.80 8.77 -10.75
C MET A 87 -4.15 7.71 -11.82
N PRO A 88 -3.81 7.91 -13.11
CA PRO A 88 -4.06 6.91 -14.16
C PRO A 88 -3.55 5.50 -13.81
N GLN A 89 -2.38 5.39 -13.15
CA GLN A 89 -1.84 4.11 -12.70
C GLN A 89 -2.70 3.44 -11.62
N THR A 90 -3.35 4.22 -10.75
CA THR A 90 -4.30 3.68 -9.76
C THR A 90 -5.46 2.97 -10.46
N ARG A 91 -5.98 3.56 -11.55
CA ARG A 91 -7.08 2.98 -12.35
C ARG A 91 -6.65 1.68 -13.01
N GLU A 92 -5.46 1.66 -13.60
CA GLU A 92 -4.90 0.45 -14.23
C GLU A 92 -4.72 -0.69 -13.21
N HIS A 93 -4.18 -0.40 -12.02
CA HIS A 93 -4.01 -1.44 -10.99
C HIS A 93 -5.34 -1.98 -10.45
N ILE A 94 -6.36 -1.13 -10.26
CA ILE A 94 -7.70 -1.59 -9.85
C ILE A 94 -8.27 -2.51 -10.92
N LEU A 95 -8.20 -2.11 -12.19
CA LEU A 95 -8.68 -2.93 -13.30
C LEU A 95 -7.96 -4.28 -13.36
N LEU A 96 -6.64 -4.29 -13.21
CA LEU A 96 -5.84 -5.52 -13.20
C LEU A 96 -6.19 -6.42 -12.01
N ALA A 97 -6.31 -5.86 -10.80
CA ALA A 97 -6.71 -6.58 -9.61
C ALA A 97 -8.09 -7.24 -9.78
N ARG A 98 -9.02 -6.56 -10.46
CA ARG A 98 -10.32 -7.14 -10.82
C ARG A 98 -10.19 -8.29 -11.80
N GLN A 99 -9.40 -8.11 -12.86
CA GLN A 99 -9.24 -9.10 -13.94
C GLN A 99 -8.54 -10.38 -13.48
N VAL A 100 -7.56 -10.26 -12.58
CA VAL A 100 -6.85 -11.40 -11.98
C VAL A 100 -7.64 -12.04 -10.83
N GLY A 101 -8.73 -11.40 -10.39
CA GLY A 101 -9.67 -11.95 -9.41
C GLY A 101 -9.21 -11.82 -7.95
N VAL A 102 -8.51 -10.75 -7.58
CA VAL A 102 -8.12 -10.49 -6.19
C VAL A 102 -9.38 -10.41 -5.32
N PRO A 103 -9.53 -11.26 -4.28
CA PRO A 103 -10.80 -11.40 -3.57
C PRO A 103 -11.04 -10.33 -2.49
N ALA A 104 -9.98 -9.72 -1.96
CA ALA A 104 -10.06 -8.67 -0.94
C ALA A 104 -9.12 -7.50 -1.27
N LEU A 105 -9.57 -6.27 -0.99
CA LEU A 105 -8.77 -5.07 -1.21
C LEU A 105 -8.92 -4.13 0.00
N VAL A 106 -7.82 -3.53 0.41
CA VAL A 106 -7.75 -2.49 1.44
C VAL A 106 -7.02 -1.29 0.85
N VAL A 107 -7.47 -0.08 1.15
CA VAL A 107 -6.82 1.15 0.67
C VAL A 107 -6.03 1.79 1.79
N PHE A 108 -4.79 2.19 1.49
CA PHE A 108 -4.01 3.08 2.33
C PHE A 108 -3.86 4.44 1.66
N MET A 109 -4.54 5.45 2.20
CA MET A 109 -4.41 6.84 1.77
C MET A 109 -3.19 7.45 2.48
N ASN A 110 -2.08 7.48 1.76
CA ASN A 110 -0.76 7.86 2.24
C ASN A 110 -0.50 9.36 2.10
N LYS A 111 0.56 9.86 2.77
CA LYS A 111 1.00 11.27 2.75
C LYS A 111 -0.03 12.26 3.33
N VAL A 112 -0.83 11.84 4.30
CA VAL A 112 -1.77 12.76 4.99
C VAL A 112 -1.03 13.90 5.70
N ASP A 113 0.26 13.73 6.01
CA ASP A 113 1.10 14.78 6.58
C ASP A 113 1.39 15.95 5.61
N MET A 114 1.06 15.79 4.33
CA MET A 114 1.23 16.82 3.31
C MET A 114 -0.07 17.60 3.04
N VAL A 115 -1.17 17.23 3.69
CA VAL A 115 -2.50 17.80 3.47
C VAL A 115 -3.07 18.26 4.82
N ASP A 116 -3.17 19.57 5.00
CA ASP A 116 -3.68 20.18 6.24
C ASP A 116 -5.22 20.34 6.25
N ASP A 117 -5.88 20.11 5.12
CA ASP A 117 -7.32 20.32 4.94
C ASP A 117 -8.09 18.99 4.96
N GLU A 118 -8.93 18.81 5.97
CA GLU A 118 -9.76 17.62 6.16
C GLU A 118 -10.80 17.46 5.04
N GLU A 119 -11.32 18.56 4.48
CA GLU A 119 -12.28 18.50 3.36
C GLU A 119 -11.63 17.94 2.09
N LEU A 120 -10.34 18.23 1.88
CA LEU A 120 -9.58 17.67 0.76
C LEU A 120 -9.37 16.16 0.92
N LEU A 121 -9.07 15.70 2.14
CA LEU A 121 -8.90 14.27 2.43
C LEU A 121 -10.19 13.49 2.19
N ASP A 122 -11.33 14.06 2.58
CA ASP A 122 -12.64 13.44 2.38
C ASP A 122 -13.03 13.43 0.90
N LEU A 123 -12.71 14.50 0.16
CA LEU A 123 -12.91 14.53 -1.29
C LEU A 123 -12.09 13.43 -1.99
N VAL A 124 -10.82 13.27 -1.64
CA VAL A 124 -9.97 12.22 -2.21
C VAL A 124 -10.49 10.83 -1.83
N GLU A 125 -11.01 10.65 -0.61
CA GLU A 125 -11.64 9.39 -0.21
C GLU A 125 -12.84 9.06 -1.10
N MET A 126 -13.73 10.04 -1.31
CA MET A 126 -14.90 9.88 -2.18
C MET A 126 -14.48 9.50 -3.59
N GLU A 127 -13.50 10.19 -4.18
CA GLU A 127 -13.00 9.88 -5.53
C GLU A 127 -12.44 8.44 -5.63
N VAL A 128 -11.76 7.96 -4.59
CA VAL A 128 -11.25 6.58 -4.55
C VAL A 128 -12.38 5.57 -4.45
N ARG A 129 -13.41 5.82 -3.62
CA ARG A 129 -14.58 4.94 -3.50
C ARG A 129 -15.38 4.86 -4.79
N GLU A 130 -15.60 6.00 -5.44
CA GLU A 130 -16.26 6.05 -6.75
C GLU A 130 -15.45 5.29 -7.80
N LEU A 131 -14.12 5.45 -7.80
CA LEU A 131 -13.25 4.72 -8.71
C LEU A 131 -13.32 3.21 -8.50
N LEU A 132 -13.25 2.73 -7.26
CA LEU A 132 -13.40 1.31 -6.94
C LEU A 132 -14.76 0.77 -7.42
N SER A 133 -15.83 1.52 -7.14
CA SER A 133 -17.20 1.18 -7.56
C SER A 133 -17.35 1.12 -9.08
N SER A 134 -16.67 2.01 -9.82
CA SER A 134 -16.68 2.02 -11.29
C SER A 134 -16.05 0.77 -11.92
N TYR A 135 -15.22 0.04 -11.17
CA TYR A 135 -14.57 -1.21 -11.58
C TYR A 135 -15.15 -2.46 -10.87
N ASP A 136 -16.39 -2.39 -10.40
CA ASP A 136 -17.13 -3.48 -9.73
C ASP A 136 -16.49 -4.02 -8.45
N PHE A 137 -15.73 -3.18 -7.73
CA PHE A 137 -15.39 -3.42 -6.33
C PHE A 137 -16.44 -2.79 -5.41
N PRO A 138 -16.65 -3.34 -4.19
CA PRO A 138 -17.56 -2.74 -3.20
C PRO A 138 -16.88 -1.52 -2.56
N GLY A 139 -16.79 -0.41 -3.29
CA GLY A 139 -16.03 0.77 -2.91
C GLY A 139 -16.42 1.37 -1.56
N ASP A 140 -17.70 1.27 -1.17
CA ASP A 140 -18.20 1.75 0.13
C ASP A 140 -17.83 0.82 1.29
N ASP A 141 -17.70 -0.49 1.04
CA ASP A 141 -17.38 -1.49 2.07
C ASP A 141 -15.87 -1.71 2.25
N ILE A 142 -15.06 -1.29 1.26
CA ILE A 142 -13.61 -1.41 1.32
C ILE A 142 -13.04 -0.48 2.41
N PRO A 143 -12.23 -1.01 3.36
CA PRO A 143 -11.58 -0.19 4.36
C PRO A 143 -10.58 0.78 3.73
N ILE A 144 -10.63 2.05 4.15
CA ILE A 144 -9.68 3.10 3.76
C ILE A 144 -9.00 3.64 5.00
N VAL A 145 -7.69 3.43 5.12
CA VAL A 145 -6.89 3.91 6.24
C VAL A 145 -6.07 5.12 5.80
N LYS A 146 -6.35 6.27 6.42
CA LYS A 146 -5.64 7.54 6.23
C LYS A 146 -4.41 7.59 7.13
N GLY A 147 -3.21 7.75 6.55
CA GLY A 147 -1.96 7.78 7.31
C GLY A 147 -0.74 8.27 6.53
N SER A 148 0.42 8.25 7.18
CA SER A 148 1.71 8.61 6.61
C SER A 148 2.73 7.51 6.88
N ALA A 149 3.04 6.74 5.83
CA ALA A 149 4.10 5.74 5.90
C ALA A 149 5.47 6.36 6.19
N LEU A 150 5.70 7.60 5.77
CA LEU A 150 6.94 8.31 6.07
C LEU A 150 7.02 8.67 7.55
N ALA A 151 5.95 9.21 8.13
CA ALA A 151 5.89 9.51 9.56
C ALA A 151 6.12 8.26 10.43
N ALA A 152 5.61 7.09 9.98
CA ALA A 152 5.86 5.81 10.63
C ALA A 152 7.34 5.39 10.57
N VAL A 153 7.99 5.49 9.38
CA VAL A 153 9.40 5.16 9.20
C VAL A 153 10.32 6.09 10.01
N GLU A 154 10.03 7.39 10.00
CA GLU A 154 10.82 8.41 10.71
C GLU A 154 10.50 8.49 12.21
N ASN A 155 9.49 7.76 12.70
CA ASN A 155 8.93 7.88 14.05
C ASN A 155 8.60 9.35 14.42
N ARG A 156 8.11 10.12 13.45
CA ARG A 156 7.84 11.57 13.60
C ARG A 156 6.52 11.83 14.32
N ASP A 157 5.50 11.05 14.00
CA ASP A 157 4.15 11.15 14.56
C ASP A 157 3.50 9.76 14.57
N ALA A 158 3.13 9.27 15.75
CA ALA A 158 2.51 7.96 15.91
C ALA A 158 1.05 7.95 15.45
N GLY A 159 0.30 9.03 15.62
CA GLY A 159 -1.14 9.11 15.36
C GLY A 159 -1.49 9.05 13.88
N ILE A 160 -0.61 9.58 13.01
CA ILE A 160 -0.71 9.41 11.55
C ILE A 160 0.24 8.34 11.00
N GLY A 161 1.26 7.94 11.77
CA GLY A 161 2.25 6.94 11.38
C GLY A 161 1.93 5.55 11.92
N GLU A 162 2.63 5.15 12.99
CA GLU A 162 2.61 3.78 13.56
C GLU A 162 1.19 3.27 13.85
N GLU A 163 0.33 4.07 14.47
CA GLU A 163 -1.04 3.68 14.81
C GLU A 163 -1.88 3.39 13.56
N LYS A 164 -1.65 4.15 12.48
CA LYS A 164 -2.34 3.94 11.20
C LYS A 164 -1.80 2.72 10.44
N ILE A 165 -0.52 2.40 10.58
CA ILE A 165 0.03 1.15 10.04
C ILE A 165 -0.57 -0.05 10.77
N LEU A 166 -0.70 0.00 12.09
CA LEU A 166 -1.37 -1.06 12.86
C LEU A 166 -2.86 -1.17 12.51
N ALA A 167 -3.56 -0.05 12.34
CA ALA A 167 -4.95 -0.04 11.89
C ALA A 167 -5.09 -0.66 10.49
N LEU A 168 -4.21 -0.30 9.55
CA LEU A 168 -4.16 -0.93 8.22
C LEU A 168 -4.00 -2.44 8.35
N MET A 169 -3.05 -2.90 9.15
CA MET A 169 -2.80 -4.33 9.32
C MET A 169 -3.92 -5.11 10.02
N ALA A 170 -4.83 -4.42 10.72
CA ALA A 170 -6.01 -5.04 11.31
C ALA A 170 -7.11 -5.31 10.28
N GLU A 171 -7.13 -4.56 9.17
CA GLU A 171 -8.11 -4.69 8.08
C GLU A 171 -7.70 -5.71 7.01
N VAL A 172 -6.43 -6.16 7.01
CA VAL A 172 -5.84 -7.06 5.99
C VAL A 172 -5.91 -8.53 6.36
#